data_AF-A0A955K4J1-F1
#
_entry.id   AF-A0A955K4J1-F1
#
_cell.length_a   1.000
_cell.length_b   1.000
_cell.length_c   1.000
_cell.angle_alpha   90.00
_cell.angle_beta   90.00
_cell.angle_gamma   90.00
#
_symmetry.space_group_name_H-M   'P 1'
#
loop_
_entity.id
_entity.type
_entity.pdbx_description
1 polymer ?
#
loop_
_entity_poly.entity_id
_entity_poly.type
_entity_poly.pdbx_seq_one_letter_code
_entity_poly.pdbx_strand_id
1 'polypeptide(L)' 'MSGFEITDKDVQAIVNWLKQADPKNADEEHARDFLLFLKLSYRDVGFDDPDKIEDLYDKFIKS' A
#
# COMPACT_ATOMS: atom_id res chain seq x y z
N MET A 1 17.68 -3.11 -13.14
CA MET A 1 16.28 -3.07 -12.68
C MET A 1 16.32 -3.29 -11.18
N SER A 2 16.30 -2.23 -10.36
CA SER A 2 16.13 -2.41 -8.92
C SER A 2 14.69 -2.86 -8.69
N GLY A 3 14.49 -4.16 -8.54
CA GLY A 3 13.21 -4.68 -8.10
C GLY A 3 12.90 -4.04 -6.76
N PHE A 4 11.88 -3.20 -6.70
CA PHE A 4 11.40 -2.63 -5.45
C PHE A 4 10.94 -3.82 -4.58
N GLU A 5 11.77 -4.16 -3.60
CA GLU A 5 11.54 -5.21 -2.62
C GLU A 5 10.71 -4.58 -1.50
N ILE A 6 9.60 -5.22 -1.12
CA ILE A 6 8.79 -4.74 -0.01
C ILE A 6 9.62 -4.95 1.26
N THR A 7 10.08 -3.87 1.86
CA THR A 7 10.86 -3.93 3.10
C THR A 7 9.95 -3.92 4.32
N ASP A 8 10.43 -4.42 5.45
CA ASP A 8 9.70 -4.34 6.71
C ASP A 8 9.42 -2.88 7.12
N LYS A 9 10.25 -1.93 6.67
CA LYS A 9 10.01 -0.49 6.88
C LYS A 9 8.76 -0.01 6.11
N ASP A 10 8.58 -0.48 4.88
CA ASP A 10 7.41 -0.12 4.07
C ASP A 10 6.13 -0.72 4.67
N VAL A 11 6.20 -1.99 5.10
CA VAL A 11 5.10 -2.66 5.80
C VAL A 11 4.73 -1.87 7.06
N GLN A 12 5.70 -1.52 7.89
CA GLN A 12 5.44 -0.78 9.12
C GLN A 12 4.87 0.62 8.87
N ALA A 13 5.30 1.29 7.79
CA ALA A 13 4.76 2.58 7.38
C ALA A 13 3.27 2.46 7.01
N ILE A 14 2.90 1.45 6.22
CA ILE A 14 1.51 1.17 5.86
C ILE A 14 0.69 0.77 7.08
N VAL A 15 1.20 -0.08 7.98
CA VAL A 15 0.52 -0.42 9.23
C VAL A 15 0.22 0.84 10.06
N ASN A 16 1.17 1.77 10.16
CA ASN A 16 0.97 3.01 10.91
C ASN A 16 -0.04 3.94 10.24
N TRP A 17 -0.07 3.97 8.91
CA TRP A 17 -1.10 4.68 8.16
C TRP A 17 -2.49 4.04 8.35
N LEU A 18 -2.58 2.71 8.29
CA LEU A 18 -3.83 1.96 8.52
C LEU A 18 -4.40 2.20 9.92
N LYS A 19 -3.55 2.37 10.95
CA LYS A 19 -4.03 2.75 12.30
C LYS A 19 -4.84 4.05 12.33
N GLN A 20 -4.68 4.92 11.33
CA GLN A 20 -5.47 6.14 11.18
C GLN A 20 -6.59 5.99 10.15
N ALA A 21 -6.31 5.34 9.01
CA ALA A 21 -7.25 5.21 7.90
C ALA A 21 -8.27 4.07 8.06
N ASP A 22 -7.82 2.88 8.46
CA ASP A 22 -8.66 1.71 8.74
C ASP A 22 -8.08 0.87 9.89
N PRO A 23 -8.35 1.25 11.15
CA PRO A 23 -7.77 0.60 12.32
C PRO A 23 -8.13 -0.88 12.44
N LYS A 24 -9.20 -1.35 11.77
CA LYS A 24 -9.64 -2.74 11.84
C LYS A 24 -8.73 -3.68 11.06
N ASN A 25 -8.07 -3.15 10.03
CA ASN A 25 -7.17 -3.89 9.14
C ASN A 25 -5.71 -3.45 9.33
N ALA A 26 -5.38 -2.79 10.44
CA ALA A 26 -4.05 -2.24 10.72
C ALA A 26 -3.05 -3.32 11.20
N ASP A 27 -2.89 -4.37 10.41
CA ASP A 27 -1.97 -5.48 10.63
C ASP A 27 -0.98 -5.67 9.47
N GLU A 28 0.04 -6.49 9.70
CA GLU A 28 1.12 -6.71 8.74
C GLU A 28 0.65 -7.43 7.47
N GLU A 29 -0.36 -8.31 7.57
CA GLU A 29 -0.87 -9.08 6.45
C GLU A 29 -1.55 -8.14 5.45
N HIS A 30 -2.49 -7.33 5.94
CA HIS A 30 -3.20 -6.34 5.14
C HIS A 30 -2.25 -5.28 4.55
N ALA A 31 -1.24 -4.87 5.32
CA ALA A 31 -0.23 -3.93 4.84
C ALA A 31 0.61 -4.50 3.68
N ARG A 32 0.98 -5.78 3.76
CA ARG A 32 1.73 -6.46 2.69
C ARG A 32 0.88 -6.62 1.43
N ASP A 33 -0.38 -6.98 1.58
CA ASP A 33 -1.31 -7.12 0.45
C ASP A 33 -1.54 -5.79 -0.26
N PHE A 34 -1.72 -4.70 0.52
CA PHE A 34 -1.86 -3.38 -0.06
C PHE A 34 -0.57 -2.91 -0.77
N LEU A 35 0.61 -3.15 -0.20
CA LEU A 35 1.88 -2.83 -0.86
C LEU A 35 2.08 -3.62 -2.17
N LEU A 36 1.64 -4.87 -2.21
CA LEU A 36 1.66 -5.67 -3.42
C LEU A 36 0.70 -5.09 -4.48
N PHE A 37 -0.51 -4.71 -4.07
CA PHE A 37 -1.47 -4.04 -4.94
C PHE A 37 -0.94 -2.70 -5.48
N LEU A 38 -0.29 -1.90 -4.63
CA LEU A 38 0.38 -0.67 -5.03
C LEU A 38 1.44 -0.97 -6.08
N LYS A 39 2.30 -1.97 -5.88
CA LYS A 39 3.34 -2.32 -6.86
C LYS A 39 2.77 -2.69 -8.24
N LEU A 40 1.68 -3.45 -8.27
CA LEU A 40 0.99 -3.80 -9.52
C LEU A 40 0.38 -2.56 -10.17
N SER A 41 -0.30 -1.72 -9.38
CA SER A 41 -0.91 -0.48 -9.85
C SER A 41 0.12 0.54 -10.35
N TYR A 42 1.27 0.67 -9.68
CA TYR A 42 2.37 1.55 -10.10
C TYR A 42 3.01 1.06 -11.40
N ARG A 43 3.12 -0.25 -11.60
CA ARG A 43 3.60 -0.82 -12.87
C ARG A 43 2.66 -0.48 -14.02
N ASP A 44 1.36 -0.49 -13.76
CA ASP A 44 0.36 -0.26 -14.80
C ASP A 44 0.15 1.23 -15.12
N VAL A 45 0.40 2.12 -14.14
CA VAL A 45 0.03 3.54 -14.28
C VAL A 45 1.18 4.53 -14.11
N GLY A 46 2.38 4.08 -13.71
CA GLY A 46 3.59 4.94 -13.65
C GLY A 46 3.44 6.13 -12.70
N PHE A 47 2.84 5.93 -11.53
CA PHE A 47 2.64 6.99 -10.55
C PHE A 47 3.92 7.27 -9.76
N ASP A 48 4.09 8.50 -9.29
CA ASP A 48 5.11 8.93 -8.32
C ASP A 48 4.47 9.79 -7.21
N ASP A 49 3.14 9.82 -7.13
CA ASP A 49 2.40 10.76 -6.29
C ASP A 49 1.87 10.11 -4.99
N PRO A 50 2.42 10.45 -3.82
CA PRO A 50 1.98 9.91 -2.53
C PRO A 50 0.57 10.37 -2.12
N ASP A 51 0.05 11.47 -2.69
CA ASP A 51 -1.30 11.97 -2.37
C ASP A 51 -2.41 11.04 -2.91
N LYS A 52 -2.04 10.06 -3.75
CA LYS A 52 -2.95 9.06 -4.34
C LYS A 52 -3.12 7.80 -3.50
N ILE A 53 -2.45 7.68 -2.36
CA ILE A 53 -2.50 6.46 -1.52
C ILE A 53 -3.93 6.14 -1.07
N GLU A 54 -4.71 7.15 -0.67
CA GLU A 54 -6.11 6.95 -0.26
C GLU A 54 -6.96 6.43 -1.42
N ASP A 55 -6.87 7.04 -2.60
CA ASP A 55 -7.59 6.61 -3.82
C ASP A 55 -7.26 5.13 -4.18
N LEU A 56 -6.00 4.74 -4.01
CA LEU A 56 -5.54 3.37 -4.31
C LEU A 56 -5.98 2.38 -3.25
N TYR A 57 -6.01 2.78 -1.99
CA TYR A 57 -6.53 1.94 -0.90
C TYR A 57 -8.03 1.71 -1.06
N ASP A 58 -8.77 2.75 -1.43
CA ASP A 58 -10.19 2.65 -1.75
C ASP A 58 -10.48 1.66 -2.89
N LYS A 59 -9.61 1.62 -3.90
CA LYS A 59 -9.70 0.63 -4.99
C LYS A 59 -9.35 -0.77 -4.51
N PHE A 60 -8.34 -0.90 -3.64
CA PHE A 60 -7.95 -2.18 -3.06
C PHE A 60 -9.08 -2.83 -2.27
N ILE A 61 -9.78 -2.08 -1.40
CA ILE A 61 -10.90 -2.60 -0.60
C ILE A 61 -12.12 -2.95 -1.48
N LYS A 62 -12.28 -2.28 -2.62
CA LYS A 62 -13.39 -2.49 -3.56
C LYS A 62 -13.09 -3.55 -4.64
N SER A 63 -11.85 -4.01 -4.74
CA SER A 63 -11.38 -5.06 -5.67
C SER A 63 -11.80 -6.44 -5.19
#